data_AF-A0A8J5CGP4-F1
#
_entry.id   AF-A0A8J5CGP4-F1
#
_cell.length_a   1.000
_cell.length_b   1.000
_cell.length_c   1.000
_cell.angle_alpha   90.00
_cell.angle_beta   90.00
_cell.angle_gamma   90.00
#
_symmetry.space_group_name_H-M   'P 1'
#
loop_
_entity.id
_entity.type
_entity.pdbx_description
1 polymer ?
#
loop_
_entity_poly.entity_id
_entity_poly.type
_entity_poly.pdbx_seq_one_letter_code
_entity_poly.pdbx_strand_id
1 'polypeptide(L)' 'MLYGYDHAFKEWNGYSTYMNEDDMQVGGRDIVLVDALSRHIPLVSKQPTIIFGVDVTHPHPGEDSSPSIVVVIATQD' A
#
# COMPACT_ATOMS: atom_id res chain seq x y z
N MET A 1 -17.10 20.08 -18.53
CA MET A 1 -16.68 18.67 -18.46
C MET A 1 -15.88 18.54 -17.19
N LEU A 2 -16.42 17.75 -16.26
CA LEU A 2 -16.03 17.50 -14.87
C LEU A 2 -14.71 16.68 -14.85
N TYR A 3 -13.82 16.65 -13.85
CA TYR A 3 -13.71 17.19 -12.49
C TYR A 3 -12.20 17.39 -12.23
N GLY A 4 -11.80 18.38 -11.44
CA GLY A 4 -10.41 18.50 -10.98
C GLY A 4 -10.12 17.45 -9.91
N TYR A 5 -9.07 16.66 -10.10
CA TYR A 5 -8.46 15.83 -9.08
C TYR A 5 -7.23 16.57 -8.55
N ASP A 6 -7.17 16.69 -7.22
CA ASP A 6 -6.08 17.35 -6.50
C ASP A 6 -4.83 16.45 -6.60
N HIS A 7 -3.95 16.76 -7.57
CA HIS A 7 -2.74 15.99 -7.80
C HIS A 7 -1.70 16.32 -6.73
N ALA A 8 -1.46 15.41 -5.79
CA ALA A 8 -0.31 15.47 -4.90
C ALA A 8 1.00 15.23 -5.70
N PHE A 9 1.49 16.29 -6.35
CA PHE A 9 2.74 16.31 -7.09
C PHE A 9 3.93 16.22 -6.13
N LYS A 10 4.71 15.14 -6.21
CA LYS A 10 5.95 14.99 -5.43
C LYS A 10 7.12 14.67 -6.36
N GLU A 11 7.82 15.72 -6.80
CA GLU A 11 9.07 15.58 -7.54
C GLU A 11 10.15 14.95 -6.66
N TRP A 12 10.69 13.81 -7.10
CA TRP A 12 11.92 13.25 -6.56
C TRP A 12 12.87 12.93 -7.72
N ASN A 13 13.96 13.70 -7.82
CA ASN A 13 15.08 13.45 -8.74
C ASN A 13 14.72 13.13 -10.21
N GLY A 14 13.79 13.88 -10.82
CA GLY A 14 13.55 13.84 -12.27
C GLY A 14 12.79 12.63 -12.80
N TYR A 15 12.24 11.77 -11.94
CA TYR A 15 11.28 10.73 -12.31
C TYR A 15 9.87 11.17 -11.93
N SER A 16 9.00 11.43 -12.92
CA SER A 16 7.57 11.68 -12.66
C SER A 16 6.84 10.34 -12.57
N THR A 17 6.70 9.81 -11.36
CA THR A 17 5.75 8.72 -11.10
C THR A 17 4.45 9.33 -10.59
N TYR A 18 3.40 9.27 -11.41
CA TYR A 18 2.05 9.62 -10.96
C TYR A 18 1.55 8.44 -10.13
N MET A 19 1.46 8.63 -8.82
CA MET A 19 0.72 7.72 -7.94
C MET A 19 -0.73 8.20 -7.96
N ASN A 20 -1.64 7.34 -8.39
CA ASN A 20 -3.06 7.68 -8.53
C ASN A 20 -3.83 6.92 -7.45
N GLU A 21 -4.20 7.63 -6.40
CA GLU A 21 -4.98 7.05 -5.30
C GLU A 21 -6.29 6.42 -5.82
N ASP A 22 -6.93 7.04 -6.82
CA ASP A 22 -8.13 6.51 -7.45
C ASP A 22 -7.89 5.19 -8.19
N ASP A 23 -6.74 5.04 -8.86
CA ASP A 23 -6.40 3.79 -9.55
C ASP A 23 -6.29 2.65 -8.54
N MET A 24 -5.64 2.87 -7.39
CA MET A 24 -5.57 1.88 -6.31
C MET A 24 -6.94 1.50 -5.75
N GLN A 25 -7.85 2.48 -5.58
CA GLN A 25 -9.21 2.23 -5.08
C GLN A 25 -10.03 1.34 -6.01
N VAL A 26 -9.79 1.39 -7.32
CA VAL A 26 -10.44 0.53 -8.32
C VAL A 26 -9.66 -0.76 -8.62
N GLY A 27 -8.61 -1.07 -7.84
CA GLY A 27 -7.82 -2.31 -7.96
C GLY A 27 -6.59 -2.21 -8.86
N GLY A 28 -6.16 -0.99 -9.19
CA GLY A 28 -4.93 -0.68 -9.91
C GLY A 28 -3.66 -0.99 -9.11
N ARG A 29 -2.52 -1.03 -9.81
CA ARG A 29 -1.19 -1.35 -9.25
C ARG A 29 -0.22 -0.23 -9.61
N ASP A 30 0.05 0.66 -8.66
CA ASP A 30 0.82 1.88 -8.95
C ASP A 30 2.33 1.65 -9.03
N ILE A 31 2.89 0.75 -8.21
CA ILE A 31 4.31 0.40 -8.26
C ILE A 31 4.45 -1.10 -8.10
N VAL A 32 5.17 -1.72 -9.04
CA VAL A 32 5.54 -3.13 -8.97
C VAL A 32 7.06 -3.25 -8.87
N LEU A 33 7.54 -4.06 -7.93
CA LEU A 33 8.96 -4.32 -7.79
C LEU A 33 9.44 -5.22 -8.96
N VAL A 34 10.27 -4.66 -9.85
CA VAL A 34 10.76 -5.37 -11.04
C VAL A 34 11.48 -6.67 -10.69
N ASP A 35 12.24 -6.71 -9.60
CA ASP A 35 12.93 -7.93 -9.14
C ASP A 35 11.96 -9.05 -8.70
N ALA A 36 10.77 -8.69 -8.21
CA ALA A 36 9.71 -9.66 -7.92
C ALA A 36 9.12 -10.22 -9.22
N LEU A 37 8.92 -9.38 -10.24
CA LEU A 37 8.47 -9.80 -11.58
C LEU A 37 9.50 -10.68 -12.29
N SER A 38 10.77 -10.29 -12.23
CA SER A 38 11.90 -11.03 -12.81
C SER A 38 12.19 -12.34 -12.07
N ARG A 39 11.46 -12.64 -10.99
CA ARG A 39 11.61 -13.81 -10.12
C ARG A 39 12.97 -13.91 -9.42
N HIS A 40 13.59 -12.77 -9.16
CA HIS A 40 14.87 -12.66 -8.48
C HIS A 40 14.75 -12.66 -6.95
N ILE A 41 13.52 -12.60 -6.42
CA ILE A 41 13.23 -12.73 -4.99
C ILE A 41 12.48 -14.05 -4.77
N PRO A 42 13.20 -15.18 -4.59
CA PRO A 42 12.62 -16.52 -4.69
C PRO A 42 11.38 -16.75 -3.82
N LEU A 43 11.37 -16.15 -2.62
CA LEU A 43 10.28 -16.31 -1.67
C LEU A 43 8.97 -15.72 -2.22
N VAL A 44 8.98 -14.46 -2.68
CA VAL A 44 7.75 -13.78 -3.10
C VAL A 44 7.39 -13.99 -4.57
N SER A 45 8.27 -14.63 -5.36
CA SER A 45 8.10 -14.72 -6.82
C SER A 45 8.02 -16.13 -7.41
N LYS A 46 8.55 -17.15 -6.72
CA LYS A 46 8.61 -18.54 -7.24
C LYS A 46 7.62 -19.48 -6.58
N GLN A 47 7.14 -19.14 -5.38
CA GLN A 47 6.14 -19.89 -4.64
C GLN A 47 4.93 -18.98 -4.39
N PRO A 48 3.69 -19.50 -4.46
CA PRO A 48 2.51 -18.73 -4.07
C PRO A 48 2.70 -18.21 -2.66
N THR A 49 2.77 -16.89 -2.52
CA THR A 49 3.11 -16.22 -1.26
C THR A 49 2.12 -15.11 -0.99
N ILE A 50 1.55 -15.11 0.21
CA ILE A 50 0.69 -14.03 0.71
C ILE A 50 1.48 -13.30 1.80
N ILE A 51 1.60 -11.98 1.66
CA ILE A 51 2.26 -11.14 2.66
C ILE A 51 1.18 -10.46 3.50
N PHE A 52 1.29 -10.60 4.83
CA PHE A 52 0.42 -9.93 5.79
C PHE A 52 1.12 -8.76 6.46
N GLY A 53 0.41 -7.65 6.61
CA GLY A 53 0.78 -6.54 7.49
C GLY A 53 -0.21 -6.49 8.66
N VAL A 54 0.30 -6.29 9.87
CA VAL A 54 -0.52 -6.16 11.07
C VAL A 54 -0.08 -4.92 11.82
N ASP A 55 -1.05 -4.08 12.18
CA ASP A 55 -0.82 -2.94 13.06
C ASP A 55 -1.83 -2.96 14.21
N VAL A 56 -1.38 -2.51 15.39
CA VAL A 56 -2.21 -2.40 16.59
C VAL A 56 -2.11 -0.99 17.11
N THR A 57 -3.23 -0.29 17.11
CA THR A 57 -3.35 1.04 17.70
C THR A 57 -4.03 0.93 19.06
N HIS A 58 -3.29 1.27 20.12
CA HIS A 58 -3.82 1.41 21.47
C HIS A 58 -4.39 2.83 21.68
N PRO A 59 -5.41 2.98 22.56
CA PRO A 59 -5.91 4.29 22.93
C PRO A 59 -4.86 5.14 23.64
N HIS A 60 -5.13 6.44 23.78
CA HIS A 60 -4.22 7.35 24.47
C HIS A 60 -4.05 6.91 25.94
N PRO A 61 -2.83 7.04 26.53
CA PRO A 61 -2.61 6.69 27.92
C PRO A 61 -3.60 7.43 28.84
N GLY A 62 -4.35 6.69 29.66
CA GLY A 62 -5.41 7.23 30.53
C GLY A 62 -6.83 7.04 30.02
N GLU A 63 -7.03 6.60 28.78
CA GLU A 63 -8.32 6.13 28.25
C GLU A 63 -8.41 4.59 28.33
N ASP A 64 -8.19 4.02 29.51
CA ASP A 64 -8.08 2.57 29.73
C ASP A 64 -9.36 1.78 29.41
N SER A 65 -10.49 2.47 29.22
CA SER A 65 -11.78 1.88 28.83
C SER A 65 -11.98 1.78 27.30
N SER A 66 -11.15 2.48 26.51
CA SER A 66 -11.25 2.46 25.05
C SER A 66 -10.63 1.18 24.48
N PRO A 67 -11.28 0.49 23.52
CA PRO A 67 -10.71 -0.71 22.93
C PRO A 67 -9.49 -0.38 22.05
N SER A 68 -8.54 -1.31 21.98
CA SER A 68 -7.48 -1.25 20.99
C SER A 68 -7.99 -1.70 19.63
N ILE A 69 -7.46 -1.12 18.55
CA ILE A 69 -7.84 -1.46 17.17
C ILE A 69 -6.70 -2.26 16.54
N VAL A 70 -7.04 -3.38 15.92
CA VAL A 70 -6.09 -4.18 15.12
C VAL A 70 -6.49 -4.08 13.66
N VAL A 71 -5.52 -3.75 12.81
CA VAL A 71 -5.68 -3.73 11.36
C VAL A 71 -4.83 -4.83 10.76
N VAL A 72 -5.44 -5.65 9.90
CA VAL A 72 -4.74 -6.70 9.15
C VAL A 72 -4.96 -6.44 7.67
N ILE A 73 -3.86 -6.39 6.93
CA ILE A 73 -3.86 -6.28 5.46
C ILE A 73 -3.15 -7.50 4.87
N ALA A 74 -3.56 -7.90 3.67
CA ALA A 74 -2.96 -9.00 2.93
C ALA A 74 -2.79 -8.60 1.46
N THR A 75 -1.71 -9.06 0.84
CA THR A 75 -1.55 -8.93 -0.61
C THR A 75 -2.61 -9.77 -1.33
N GLN A 76 -3.23 -9.18 -2.35
CA GLN A 76 -4.16 -9.84 -3.24
C GLN A 76 -3.66 -9.62 -4.67
N ASP A 77 -3.18 -10.69 -5.30
CA ASP A 77 -2.56 -10.62 -6.62
C ASP A 77 -3.13 -11.66 -7.60
#